data_AF-A0A2G9TU10-F1
#
_entry.id   AF-A0A2G9TU10-F1
#
_cell.length_a   1.000
_cell.length_b   1.000
_cell.length_c   1.000
_cell.angle_alpha   90.00
_cell.angle_beta   90.00
_cell.angle_gamma   90.00
#
_symmetry.space_group_name_H-M   'P 1'
#
loop_
_entity.id
_entity.type
_entity.pdbx_description
1 polymer ?
#
loop_
_entity_poly.entity_id
_entity_poly.type
_entity_poly.pdbx_seq_one_letter_code
_entity_poly.pdbx_strand_id
1 'polypeptide(L)'
;MRALVLLTLLLTVFNNNMAAFKKKLGGFKDKILKKLTLTKEQRAELLERLKPDWLDQFALETVATNDNYGLTYDYGSLMHYGATSSSMNKKPTMVPKDIQYIETLGSPFIGFYDLLMINTHYKCTDMCKGPSSCKNHGFPHPRDCKKCICPSGYGGPLCDRRPDGCGAELVATDKWQTLKDDLGDRKAGGSPREDFMKCNYWIKAPAGKKVQVKFVSFSQGVATDGCPYAGVEIKTHADQRLTGYRFCSEDDKNTILTSTSNIVPIITYNRIYATVTTLEYRYI
;
A
#
# COMPACT_ATOMS: atom_id res chain seq x y z
N MET A 1 -6.07 -37.13 -47.16
CA MET A 1 -7.28 -37.20 -46.29
C MET A 1 -6.98 -37.40 -44.81
N ARG A 2 -6.13 -38.36 -44.39
CA ARG A 2 -5.90 -38.64 -42.94
C ARG A 2 -5.29 -37.49 -42.11
N ALA A 3 -4.39 -36.67 -42.67
CA ALA A 3 -3.78 -35.55 -41.96
C ALA A 3 -4.74 -34.36 -41.74
N LEU A 4 -5.66 -34.11 -42.68
CA LEU A 4 -6.62 -33.01 -42.59
C LEU A 4 -7.68 -33.28 -41.50
N VAL A 5 -8.07 -34.56 -41.35
CA VAL A 5 -8.99 -35.04 -40.32
C VAL A 5 -8.36 -34.96 -38.92
N LEU A 6 -7.06 -35.29 -38.79
CA LEU A 6 -6.34 -35.18 -37.52
C LEU A 6 -6.19 -33.72 -37.06
N LEU A 7 -5.92 -32.80 -37.99
CA LEU A 7 -5.79 -31.37 -37.70
C LEU A 7 -7.14 -30.75 -37.30
N THR A 8 -8.24 -31.14 -37.95
CA THR A 8 -9.59 -30.69 -37.57
C THR A 8 -10.03 -31.23 -36.22
N LEU A 9 -9.71 -32.49 -35.89
CA LEU A 9 -9.92 -33.09 -34.56
C LEU A 9 -9.08 -32.38 -33.48
N LEU A 10 -7.81 -32.08 -33.74
CA LEU A 10 -6.97 -31.34 -32.80
C LEU A 10 -7.47 -29.92 -32.57
N LEU A 11 -7.85 -29.19 -33.62
CA LEU A 11 -8.43 -27.84 -33.53
C LEU A 11 -9.75 -27.82 -32.76
N THR A 12 -10.63 -28.81 -32.97
CA THR A 12 -11.90 -28.92 -32.24
C THR A 12 -11.68 -29.26 -30.76
N VAL A 13 -10.75 -30.18 -30.45
CA VAL A 13 -10.38 -30.49 -29.05
C VAL A 13 -9.74 -29.26 -28.37
N PHE A 14 -8.86 -28.54 -29.05
CA PHE A 14 -8.22 -27.33 -28.51
C PHE A 14 -9.25 -26.21 -28.28
N ASN A 15 -10.15 -25.95 -29.23
CA ASN A 15 -11.21 -24.95 -29.10
C ASN A 15 -12.22 -25.31 -28.00
N ASN A 16 -12.61 -26.59 -27.87
CA ASN A 16 -13.50 -27.04 -26.79
C ASN A 16 -12.85 -26.89 -25.41
N ASN A 17 -11.57 -27.24 -25.28
CA ASN A 17 -10.81 -27.02 -24.04
C ASN A 17 -10.67 -25.54 -23.71
N MET A 18 -10.44 -24.69 -24.71
CA MET A 18 -10.32 -23.24 -24.52
C MET A 18 -11.68 -22.60 -24.17
N ALA A 19 -12.79 -23.10 -24.72
CA ALA A 19 -14.14 -22.68 -24.37
C ALA A 19 -14.51 -23.10 -22.93
N ALA A 20 -14.19 -24.33 -22.53
CA ALA A 20 -14.38 -24.81 -21.16
C ALA A 20 -13.53 -24.01 -20.17
N PHE A 21 -12.28 -23.68 -20.53
CA PHE A 21 -11.40 -22.83 -19.73
C PHE A 21 -11.95 -21.41 -19.59
N LYS A 22 -12.39 -20.77 -20.69
CA LYS A 22 -13.05 -19.45 -20.66
C LYS A 22 -14.30 -19.45 -19.80
N LYS A 23 -15.14 -20.49 -19.89
CA LYS A 23 -16.34 -20.64 -19.04
C LYS A 23 -15.98 -20.76 -17.56
N LYS A 24 -14.93 -21.53 -17.24
CA LYS A 24 -14.41 -21.65 -15.87
C LYS A 24 -13.88 -20.30 -15.36
N LEU A 25 -13.12 -19.58 -16.18
CA LEU A 25 -12.63 -18.23 -15.89
C LEU A 25 -13.77 -17.24 -15.67
N GLY A 26 -14.82 -17.29 -16.51
CA GLY A 26 -16.04 -16.50 -16.37
C GLY A 26 -16.74 -16.78 -15.03
N GLY A 27 -16.90 -18.04 -14.65
CA GLY A 27 -17.46 -18.41 -13.35
C GLY A 27 -16.62 -17.95 -12.15
N PHE A 28 -15.30 -17.85 -12.29
CA PHE A 28 -14.44 -17.21 -11.28
C PHE A 28 -14.64 -15.69 -11.25
N LYS A 29 -14.70 -15.04 -12.41
CA LYS A 29 -14.96 -13.60 -12.54
C LYS A 29 -16.29 -13.21 -11.88
N ASP A 30 -17.36 -13.97 -12.14
CA ASP A 30 -18.69 -13.69 -11.57
C ASP A 30 -18.72 -13.88 -10.04
N LYS A 31 -18.03 -14.92 -9.53
CA LYS A 31 -17.87 -15.12 -8.09
C LYS A 31 -17.08 -14.00 -7.42
N ILE A 32 -16.08 -13.44 -8.10
CA ILE A 32 -15.28 -12.31 -7.61
C ILE A 32 -16.12 -11.03 -7.63
N LEU A 33 -16.80 -10.73 -8.73
CA LEU A 33 -17.71 -9.59 -8.86
C LEU A 33 -18.78 -9.60 -7.77
N LYS A 34 -19.41 -10.75 -7.53
CA LYS A 34 -20.42 -10.90 -6.47
C LYS A 34 -19.86 -10.63 -5.06
N LYS A 35 -18.57 -10.89 -4.82
CA LYS A 35 -17.90 -10.56 -3.55
C LYS A 35 -17.46 -9.08 -3.46
N LEU A 36 -17.33 -8.40 -4.59
CA LEU A 36 -16.95 -6.99 -4.67
C LEU A 36 -18.16 -6.06 -4.73
N THR A 37 -19.36 -6.59 -5.00
CA THR A 37 -20.60 -5.81 -5.07
C THR A 37 -21.21 -5.68 -3.68
N LEU A 38 -21.55 -4.46 -3.27
CA LEU A 38 -22.28 -4.21 -2.02
C LEU A 38 -23.65 -4.90 -2.04
N THR A 39 -24.10 -5.37 -0.88
CA THR A 39 -25.49 -5.83 -0.73
C THR A 39 -26.45 -4.64 -0.85
N LYS A 40 -27.76 -4.92 -1.02
CA LYS A 40 -28.77 -3.86 -1.09
C LYS A 40 -28.80 -3.03 0.19
N GLU A 41 -28.62 -3.68 1.34
CA GLU A 41 -28.59 -3.06 2.66
C GLU A 41 -27.36 -2.18 2.82
N GLN A 42 -26.17 -2.69 2.48
CA GLN A 42 -24.92 -1.91 2.50
C GLN A 42 -25.00 -0.70 1.58
N ARG A 43 -25.62 -0.85 0.40
CA ARG A 43 -25.83 0.25 -0.54
C ARG A 43 -26.80 1.29 0.03
N ALA A 44 -27.91 0.86 0.64
CA ALA A 44 -28.86 1.79 1.27
C ALA A 44 -28.20 2.58 2.41
N GLU A 45 -27.45 1.89 3.29
CA GLU A 45 -26.72 2.52 4.37
C GLU A 45 -25.65 3.50 3.87
N LEU A 46 -24.95 3.17 2.77
CA LEU A 46 -24.00 4.07 2.14
C LEU A 46 -24.69 5.34 1.59
N LEU A 47 -25.85 5.19 0.94
CA LEU A 47 -26.62 6.31 0.38
C LEU A 47 -27.13 7.27 1.46
N GLU A 48 -27.38 6.81 2.69
CA GLU A 48 -27.73 7.67 3.82
C GLU A 48 -26.53 8.46 4.38
N ARG A 49 -25.30 8.01 4.12
CA ARG A 49 -24.06 8.64 4.60
C ARG A 49 -23.45 9.59 3.57
N LEU A 50 -23.55 9.29 2.29
CA LEU A 50 -22.87 10.01 1.22
C LEU A 50 -23.67 11.23 0.74
N LYS A 51 -22.99 12.35 0.49
CA LYS A 51 -23.59 13.51 -0.19
C LYS A 51 -24.16 13.09 -1.56
N PRO A 52 -25.44 13.36 -1.87
CA PRO A 52 -26.06 12.92 -3.12
C PRO A 52 -25.30 13.35 -4.38
N ASP A 53 -24.78 14.58 -4.40
CA ASP A 53 -24.06 15.15 -5.55
C ASP A 53 -22.64 14.56 -5.77
N TRP A 54 -22.24 13.57 -4.97
CA TRP A 54 -20.94 12.90 -5.07
C TRP A 54 -21.04 11.46 -5.56
N LEU A 55 -22.24 10.93 -5.83
CA LEU A 55 -22.44 9.52 -6.18
C LEU A 55 -21.68 9.08 -7.43
N ASP A 56 -21.55 9.98 -8.40
CA ASP A 56 -20.82 9.77 -9.65
C ASP A 56 -19.31 9.58 -9.43
N GLN A 57 -18.73 10.22 -8.40
CA GLN A 57 -17.31 10.12 -8.06
C GLN A 57 -16.89 8.72 -7.56
N PHE A 58 -17.85 7.86 -7.21
CA PHE A 58 -17.61 6.48 -6.75
C PHE A 58 -17.94 5.43 -7.83
N ALA A 59 -18.30 5.87 -9.05
CA ALA A 59 -18.49 4.97 -10.17
C ALA A 59 -17.17 4.30 -10.54
N LEU A 60 -17.19 2.98 -10.76
CA LEU A 60 -16.01 2.24 -11.20
C LEU A 60 -15.77 2.47 -12.69
N GLU A 61 -14.55 2.88 -13.02
CA GLU A 61 -14.10 3.00 -14.41
C GLU A 61 -13.82 1.64 -15.05
N THR A 62 -13.95 1.58 -16.38
CA THR A 62 -13.71 0.36 -17.15
C THR A 62 -12.24 0.27 -17.60
N VAL A 63 -11.78 -0.94 -17.94
CA VAL A 63 -10.44 -1.11 -18.54
C VAL A 63 -10.27 -0.45 -19.91
N ALA A 64 -11.35 0.01 -20.53
CA ALA A 64 -11.29 0.76 -21.78
C ALA A 64 -11.00 2.26 -21.55
N THR A 65 -11.37 2.78 -20.37
CA THR A 65 -11.22 4.19 -19.98
C THR A 65 -10.13 4.40 -18.94
N ASN A 66 -9.67 3.33 -18.27
CA ASN A 66 -8.66 3.38 -17.22
C ASN A 66 -7.67 2.20 -17.33
N ASP A 67 -6.37 2.51 -17.40
CA ASP A 67 -5.27 1.53 -17.38
C ASP A 67 -4.38 1.77 -16.16
N ASN A 68 -4.11 0.70 -15.40
CA ASN A 68 -3.26 0.71 -14.22
C ASN A 68 -1.87 0.10 -14.47
N TYR A 69 -1.52 -0.20 -15.72
CA TYR A 69 -0.21 -0.74 -16.13
C TYR A 69 0.16 -2.05 -15.41
N GLY A 70 -0.85 -2.84 -15.02
CA GLY A 70 -0.66 -4.09 -14.27
C GLY A 70 -0.28 -3.91 -12.80
N LEU A 71 -0.34 -2.68 -12.27
CA LEU A 71 -0.15 -2.42 -10.85
C LEU A 71 -1.39 -2.83 -10.04
N THR A 72 -1.18 -3.28 -8.81
CA THR A 72 -2.26 -3.61 -7.88
C THR A 72 -2.82 -2.37 -7.21
N TYR A 73 -3.96 -2.50 -6.53
CA TYR A 73 -4.59 -1.41 -5.79
C TYR A 73 -3.69 -0.92 -4.65
N ASP A 74 -3.39 0.38 -4.61
CA ASP A 74 -2.64 1.03 -3.52
C ASP A 74 -3.58 1.89 -2.66
N TYR A 75 -3.88 1.39 -1.47
CA TYR A 75 -4.72 2.08 -0.49
C TYR A 75 -4.15 3.44 -0.05
N GLY A 76 -2.83 3.61 -0.16
CA GLY A 76 -2.12 4.81 0.25
C GLY A 76 -1.67 5.71 -0.90
N SER A 77 -2.24 5.54 -2.10
CA SER A 77 -2.03 6.48 -3.22
C SER A 77 -2.45 7.90 -2.81
N LEU A 78 -1.69 8.90 -3.28
CA LEU A 78 -2.06 10.31 -3.10
C LEU A 78 -3.42 10.65 -3.75
N MET A 79 -3.78 9.88 -4.77
CA MET A 79 -5.03 10.07 -5.51
C MET A 79 -6.23 9.38 -4.84
N HIS A 80 -6.03 8.69 -3.72
CA HIS A 80 -7.08 7.95 -3.04
C HIS A 80 -7.80 8.83 -2.01
N TYR A 81 -9.12 8.91 -2.08
CA TYR A 81 -9.95 9.56 -1.07
C TYR A 81 -9.79 8.94 0.33
N GLY A 82 -9.99 9.73 1.38
CA GLY A 82 -10.09 9.26 2.77
C GLY A 82 -11.39 8.50 3.04
N ALA A 83 -11.40 7.69 4.10
CA ALA A 83 -12.52 6.82 4.48
C ALA A 83 -13.86 7.56 4.67
N THR A 84 -13.82 8.80 5.14
CA THR A 84 -14.99 9.67 5.43
C THR A 84 -15.25 10.72 4.36
N SER A 85 -14.56 10.63 3.21
CA SER A 85 -14.72 11.59 2.11
C SER A 85 -16.18 11.71 1.68
N SER A 86 -16.67 12.95 1.62
CA SER A 86 -18.05 13.26 1.21
C SER A 86 -19.14 12.65 2.11
N SER A 87 -18.79 12.34 3.35
CA SER A 87 -19.73 11.94 4.39
C SER A 87 -20.57 13.13 4.89
N MET A 88 -21.85 12.90 5.14
CA MET A 88 -22.80 13.85 5.74
C MET A 88 -22.86 13.74 7.27
N ASN A 89 -22.42 12.60 7.83
CA ASN A 89 -22.57 12.26 9.24
C ASN A 89 -21.26 11.82 9.91
N LYS A 90 -20.12 12.11 9.28
CA LYS A 90 -18.76 11.72 9.72
C LYS A 90 -18.52 10.21 9.81
N LYS A 91 -19.45 9.37 9.37
CA LYS A 91 -19.22 7.92 9.24
C LYS A 91 -18.48 7.61 7.93
N PRO A 92 -17.71 6.52 7.87
CA PRO A 92 -17.04 6.11 6.64
C PRO A 92 -18.02 5.89 5.49
N THR A 93 -17.69 6.46 4.34
CA THR A 93 -18.32 6.25 3.03
C THR A 93 -17.54 5.23 2.20
N MET A 94 -16.25 5.04 2.50
CA MET A 94 -15.43 3.95 1.97
C MET A 94 -14.81 3.16 3.11
N VAL A 95 -14.95 1.84 3.02
CA VAL A 95 -14.34 0.91 3.97
C VAL A 95 -13.48 -0.07 3.16
N PRO A 96 -12.17 -0.14 3.41
CA PRO A 96 -11.31 -1.05 2.70
C PRO A 96 -11.66 -2.49 3.09
N LYS A 97 -11.49 -3.41 2.13
CA LYS A 97 -11.73 -4.84 2.37
C LYS A 97 -10.85 -5.40 3.49
N ASP A 98 -9.60 -4.95 3.54
CA ASP A 98 -8.71 -5.17 4.69
C ASP A 98 -8.78 -3.92 5.56
N ILE A 99 -9.42 -4.06 6.73
CA ILE A 99 -9.76 -2.93 7.59
C ILE A 99 -8.53 -2.21 8.16
N GLN A 100 -7.37 -2.88 8.19
CA GLN A 100 -6.12 -2.30 8.68
C GLN A 100 -5.63 -1.13 7.80
N TYR A 101 -6.18 -0.97 6.59
CA TYR A 101 -5.91 0.18 5.73
C TYR A 101 -6.84 1.38 5.97
N ILE A 102 -7.77 1.33 6.92
CA ILE A 102 -8.77 2.40 7.08
C ILE A 102 -8.13 3.77 7.26
N GLU A 103 -7.10 3.87 8.09
CA GLU A 103 -6.31 5.10 8.32
C GLU A 103 -5.29 5.39 7.21
N THR A 104 -5.07 4.45 6.28
CA THR A 104 -4.16 4.64 5.14
C THR A 104 -4.83 5.39 3.99
N LEU A 105 -6.17 5.28 3.87
CA LEU A 105 -6.97 5.99 2.88
C LEU A 105 -6.89 7.50 3.08
N GLY A 106 -6.71 8.29 2.02
CA GLY A 106 -6.54 9.74 2.13
C GLY A 106 -5.09 10.20 2.36
N SER A 107 -4.14 9.35 1.97
CA SER A 107 -2.70 9.56 2.12
C SER A 107 -2.23 10.96 1.68
N PRO A 108 -1.40 11.66 2.49
CA PRO A 108 -0.77 12.92 2.08
C PRO A 108 0.51 12.71 1.25
N PHE A 109 0.89 11.46 0.97
CA PHE A 109 2.17 11.11 0.34
C PHE A 109 1.96 10.60 -1.08
N ILE A 110 2.84 11.03 -1.99
CA ILE A 110 2.99 10.38 -3.29
C ILE A 110 3.48 8.94 -3.06
N GLY A 111 2.64 7.96 -3.42
CA GLY A 111 2.97 6.54 -3.33
C GLY A 111 4.01 6.14 -4.39
N PHE A 112 4.70 5.02 -4.14
CA PHE A 112 5.64 4.49 -5.13
C PHE A 112 4.93 4.07 -6.41
N TYR A 113 3.70 3.55 -6.31
CA TYR A 113 2.87 3.22 -7.48
C TYR A 113 2.44 4.45 -8.26
N ASP A 114 2.16 5.58 -7.60
CA ASP A 114 1.85 6.84 -8.29
C ASP A 114 3.05 7.27 -9.17
N LEU A 115 4.26 7.22 -8.61
CA LEU A 115 5.49 7.53 -9.33
C LEU A 115 5.76 6.54 -10.46
N LEU A 116 5.62 5.25 -10.21
CA LEU A 116 5.87 4.22 -11.23
C LEU A 116 4.87 4.33 -12.37
N MET A 117 3.59 4.53 -12.07
CA MET A 117 2.52 4.66 -13.05
C MET A 117 2.73 5.86 -13.97
N ILE A 118 3.02 7.04 -13.42
CA ILE A 118 3.24 8.25 -14.23
C ILE A 118 4.51 8.13 -15.09
N ASN A 119 5.58 7.56 -14.54
CA ASN A 119 6.83 7.34 -15.29
C ASN A 119 6.65 6.28 -16.38
N THR A 120 5.82 5.27 -16.16
CA THR A 120 5.48 4.26 -17.17
C THR A 120 4.65 4.89 -18.29
N HIS A 121 3.61 5.65 -17.94
CA HIS A 121 2.71 6.29 -18.91
C HIS A 121 3.46 7.21 -19.88
N TYR A 122 4.35 8.06 -19.35
CA TYR A 122 5.16 8.98 -20.15
C TYR A 122 6.47 8.36 -20.67
N LYS A 123 6.66 7.04 -20.53
CA LYS A 123 7.85 6.31 -21.00
C LYS A 123 9.18 6.82 -20.41
N CYS A 124 9.14 7.43 -19.24
CA CYS A 124 10.33 7.88 -18.51
C CYS A 124 11.20 6.69 -18.08
N THR A 125 10.60 5.52 -17.84
CA THR A 125 11.32 4.28 -17.51
C THR A 125 12.21 3.78 -18.65
N ASP A 126 11.91 4.18 -19.89
CA ASP A 126 12.62 3.72 -21.09
C ASP A 126 13.87 4.57 -21.40
N MET A 127 14.04 5.70 -20.70
CA MET A 127 15.14 6.64 -20.89
C MET A 127 16.50 6.02 -20.54
N CYS A 128 16.51 5.14 -19.54
CA CYS A 128 17.70 4.44 -19.10
C CYS A 128 17.86 3.12 -19.85
N LYS A 129 18.81 3.08 -20.79
CA LYS A 129 19.10 1.88 -21.59
C LYS A 129 19.90 0.86 -20.77
N GLY A 130 19.52 -0.41 -20.89
CA GLY A 130 20.23 -1.53 -20.26
C GLY A 130 19.52 -2.08 -19.02
N PRO A 131 20.07 -3.13 -18.40
CA PRO A 131 19.47 -3.74 -17.22
C PRO A 131 19.52 -2.80 -16.02
N SER A 132 18.42 -2.75 -15.26
CA SER A 132 18.34 -1.96 -14.02
C SER A 132 19.26 -2.54 -12.95
N SER A 133 20.06 -1.70 -12.31
CA SER A 133 20.85 -2.05 -11.11
C SER A 133 20.07 -1.87 -9.81
N CYS A 134 18.85 -1.32 -9.87
CA CYS A 134 18.03 -1.05 -8.69
C CYS A 134 17.61 -2.34 -7.98
N LYS A 135 17.72 -2.32 -6.65
CA LYS A 135 17.28 -3.39 -5.75
C LYS A 135 15.91 -3.09 -5.19
N ASN A 136 15.34 -4.07 -4.48
CA ASN A 136 14.04 -3.96 -3.79
C ASN A 136 12.94 -3.38 -4.68
N HIS A 137 12.95 -3.76 -5.96
CA HIS A 137 11.98 -3.32 -6.97
C HIS A 137 11.92 -1.81 -7.23
N GLY A 138 12.99 -1.07 -6.92
CA GLY A 138 13.17 0.30 -7.39
C GLY A 138 13.32 0.37 -8.92
N PHE A 139 13.13 1.55 -9.50
CA PHE A 139 13.34 1.78 -10.93
C PHE A 139 14.35 2.92 -11.17
N PRO A 140 15.10 2.90 -12.29
CA PRO A 140 16.11 3.92 -12.57
C PRO A 140 15.51 5.33 -12.61
N HIS A 141 16.23 6.30 -12.06
CA HIS A 141 15.82 7.69 -12.12
C HIS A 141 15.99 8.22 -13.55
N PRO A 142 14.94 8.80 -14.18
CA PRO A 142 14.92 9.08 -15.62
C PRO A 142 15.94 10.15 -16.07
N ARG A 143 16.44 10.97 -15.13
CA ARG A 143 17.47 11.99 -15.39
C ARG A 143 18.88 11.57 -14.96
N ASP A 144 19.01 10.45 -14.24
CA ASP A 144 20.29 9.96 -13.72
C ASP A 144 20.21 8.44 -13.54
N CYS A 145 20.57 7.69 -14.59
CA CYS A 145 20.43 6.24 -14.62
C CYS A 145 21.32 5.48 -13.64
N LYS A 146 22.19 6.17 -12.89
CA LYS A 146 23.00 5.59 -11.80
C LYS A 146 22.29 5.63 -10.45
N LYS A 147 21.15 6.33 -10.37
CA LYS A 147 20.30 6.43 -9.18
C LYS A 147 18.97 5.76 -9.42
N CYS A 148 18.34 5.33 -8.35
CA CYS A 148 17.05 4.67 -8.35
C CYS A 148 16.02 5.50 -7.59
N ILE A 149 14.78 5.45 -8.05
CA ILE A 149 13.60 5.81 -7.27
C ILE A 149 13.23 4.57 -6.47
N CYS A 150 13.14 4.74 -5.14
CA CYS A 150 13.01 3.64 -4.20
C CYS A 150 11.61 3.57 -3.57
N PRO A 151 11.09 2.36 -3.30
CA PRO A 151 9.92 2.22 -2.44
C PRO A 151 10.13 2.82 -1.06
N SER A 152 9.03 3.22 -0.40
CA SER A 152 9.07 3.74 0.97
C SER A 152 9.80 2.79 1.91
N GLY A 153 10.68 3.33 2.74
CA GLY A 153 11.52 2.53 3.66
C GLY A 153 12.78 1.92 3.03
N TYR A 154 13.07 2.15 1.75
CA TYR A 154 14.32 1.76 1.08
C TYR A 154 15.03 2.99 0.50
N GLY A 155 16.36 2.97 0.48
CA GLY A 155 17.17 4.10 0.06
C GLY A 155 18.57 3.73 -0.40
N GLY A 156 19.42 4.75 -0.53
CA GLY A 156 20.69 4.66 -1.24
C GLY A 156 20.52 4.73 -2.76
N PRO A 157 21.62 4.90 -3.52
CA PRO A 157 21.55 5.02 -4.98
C PRO A 157 20.89 3.84 -5.68
N LEU A 158 20.92 2.66 -5.05
CA LEU A 158 20.41 1.40 -5.60
C LEU A 158 19.19 0.85 -4.85
N CYS A 159 18.62 1.57 -3.87
CA CYS A 159 17.53 1.09 -3.02
C CYS A 159 17.87 -0.17 -2.19
N ASP A 160 19.15 -0.40 -1.89
CA ASP A 160 19.69 -1.61 -1.27
C ASP A 160 19.93 -1.49 0.23
N ARG A 161 19.70 -0.31 0.80
CA ARG A 161 19.90 -0.02 2.22
C ARG A 161 18.73 0.77 2.81
N ARG A 162 18.69 0.86 4.14
CA ARG A 162 17.78 1.75 4.86
C ARG A 162 18.01 3.21 4.42
N PRO A 163 16.96 4.04 4.26
CA PRO A 163 17.13 5.46 4.02
C PRO A 163 18.03 6.15 5.06
N ASP A 164 18.80 7.14 4.61
CA ASP A 164 19.66 7.93 5.48
C ASP A 164 18.81 8.80 6.44
N GLY A 165 19.42 9.28 7.54
CA GLY A 165 18.72 10.00 8.61
C GLY A 165 18.43 9.15 9.85
N CYS A 166 17.49 9.58 10.69
CA CYS A 166 17.15 8.91 11.94
C CYS A 166 16.49 7.54 11.74
N GLY A 167 16.42 6.77 12.83
CA GLY A 167 16.04 5.36 12.86
C GLY A 167 17.23 4.41 12.82
N ALA A 168 16.97 3.10 12.75
CA ALA A 168 18.02 2.08 12.89
C ALA A 168 17.66 0.74 12.22
N GLU A 169 18.68 -0.08 11.95
CA GLU A 169 18.48 -1.51 11.72
C GLU A 169 18.38 -2.22 13.06
N LEU A 170 17.28 -2.95 13.28
CA LEU A 170 16.97 -3.67 14.51
C LEU A 170 16.97 -5.16 14.22
N VAL A 171 17.65 -5.95 15.06
CA VAL A 171 17.64 -7.41 14.93
C VAL A 171 16.57 -7.98 15.84
N ALA A 172 15.58 -8.64 15.25
CA ALA A 172 14.51 -9.30 15.98
C ALA A 172 15.01 -10.59 16.64
N THR A 173 14.45 -10.89 17.82
CA THR A 173 14.57 -12.18 18.51
C THR A 173 13.24 -12.94 18.47
N ASP A 174 13.19 -14.15 19.00
CA ASP A 174 11.94 -14.92 19.21
C ASP A 174 11.09 -14.35 20.36
N LYS A 175 11.64 -13.42 21.15
CA LYS A 175 10.98 -12.69 22.22
C LYS A 175 10.56 -11.30 21.74
N TRP A 176 9.47 -10.80 22.32
CA TRP A 176 9.01 -9.44 22.07
C TRP A 176 10.04 -8.41 22.54
N GLN A 177 10.36 -7.48 21.66
CA GLN A 177 11.22 -6.32 21.90
C GLN A 177 10.44 -5.04 21.58
N THR A 178 10.71 -3.97 22.31
CA THR A 178 10.02 -2.68 22.12
C THR A 178 10.81 -1.77 21.19
N LEU A 179 10.12 -1.15 20.24
CA LEU A 179 10.57 0.04 19.51
C LEU A 179 9.72 1.21 19.96
N LYS A 180 10.34 2.24 20.55
CA LYS A 180 9.71 3.50 20.89
C LYS A 180 10.41 4.61 20.12
N ASP A 181 9.64 5.40 19.38
CA ASP A 181 10.16 6.54 18.63
C ASP A 181 9.39 7.81 19.02
N ASP A 182 10.13 8.89 19.30
CA ASP A 182 9.61 10.21 19.66
C ASP A 182 10.05 11.18 18.56
N LEU A 183 9.10 11.54 17.69
CA LEU A 183 9.38 12.25 16.46
C LEU A 183 8.52 13.51 16.31
N GLY A 184 9.16 14.58 15.87
CA GLY A 184 8.57 15.89 15.64
C GLY A 184 9.33 16.97 16.39
N ASP A 185 8.79 18.18 16.39
CA ASP A 185 9.41 19.31 17.08
C ASP A 185 8.50 19.74 18.23
N ARG A 186 8.97 19.58 19.48
CA ARG A 186 8.23 20.01 20.68
C ARG A 186 8.10 21.53 20.79
N LYS A 187 8.87 22.29 20.00
CA LYS A 187 8.73 23.75 19.89
C LYS A 187 7.78 24.14 18.77
N ALA A 188 7.48 23.22 17.84
CA ALA A 188 6.45 23.46 16.85
C ALA A 188 5.09 23.36 17.53
N GLY A 189 4.23 24.36 17.31
CA GLY A 189 2.85 24.34 17.78
C GLY A 189 1.99 23.31 17.04
N GLY A 190 0.67 23.50 17.10
CA GLY A 190 -0.29 22.64 16.37
C GLY A 190 -0.34 22.88 14.86
N SER A 191 0.36 23.89 14.33
CA SER A 191 0.39 24.19 12.90
C SER A 191 1.30 23.21 12.15
N PRO A 192 0.80 22.55 11.08
CA PRO A 192 1.60 21.63 10.30
C PRO A 192 2.68 22.37 9.50
N ARG A 193 3.92 21.90 9.61
CA ARG A 193 5.05 22.27 8.73
C ARG A 193 4.79 21.76 7.32
N GLU A 194 5.40 22.35 6.29
CA GLU A 194 5.29 21.83 4.92
C GLU A 194 5.85 20.40 4.80
N ASP A 195 7.07 20.21 5.29
CA ASP A 195 7.77 18.93 5.21
C ASP A 195 7.49 18.01 6.40
N PHE A 196 7.48 16.70 6.11
CA PHE A 196 7.47 15.66 7.13
C PHE A 196 8.90 15.35 7.58
N MET A 197 9.09 15.33 8.89
CA MET A 197 10.18 14.59 9.50
C MET A 197 9.86 13.10 9.38
N LYS A 198 10.85 12.27 9.04
CA LYS A 198 10.69 10.82 8.92
C LYS A 198 11.87 10.09 9.54
N CYS A 199 11.61 9.07 10.36
CA CYS A 199 12.63 8.09 10.76
C CYS A 199 12.32 6.74 10.13
N ASN A 200 13.36 6.06 9.65
CA ASN A 200 13.22 4.79 8.94
C ASN A 200 13.93 3.71 9.74
N TYR A 201 13.24 2.62 10.05
CA TYR A 201 13.80 1.46 10.72
C TYR A 201 13.65 0.22 9.85
N TRP A 202 14.60 -0.70 9.94
CA TRP A 202 14.49 -2.04 9.38
C TRP A 202 14.51 -3.06 10.49
N ILE A 203 13.40 -3.74 10.73
CA ILE A 203 13.37 -4.90 11.64
C ILE A 203 13.77 -6.13 10.81
N LYS A 204 14.90 -6.74 11.19
CA LYS A 204 15.52 -7.86 10.47
C LYS A 204 15.41 -9.13 11.30
N ALA A 205 14.87 -10.17 10.68
CA ALA A 205 14.86 -11.54 11.17
C ALA A 205 15.87 -12.40 10.37
N PRO A 206 16.28 -13.55 10.94
CA PRO A 206 17.03 -14.56 10.18
C PRO A 206 16.34 -14.93 8.86
N ALA A 207 17.12 -15.34 7.86
CA ALA A 207 16.56 -15.75 6.57
C ALA A 207 15.54 -16.88 6.74
N GLY A 208 14.41 -16.78 6.05
CA GLY A 208 13.30 -17.74 6.15
C GLY A 208 12.34 -17.53 7.32
N LYS A 209 12.67 -16.66 8.29
CA LYS A 209 11.77 -16.26 9.38
C LYS A 209 10.91 -15.07 8.97
N LYS A 210 9.75 -14.96 9.62
CA LYS A 210 8.86 -13.80 9.48
C LYS A 210 8.96 -12.94 10.72
N VAL A 211 8.60 -11.67 10.61
CA VAL A 211 8.55 -10.71 11.71
C VAL A 211 7.07 -10.47 12.06
N GLN A 212 6.75 -10.53 13.34
CA GLN A 212 5.52 -9.97 13.86
C GLN A 212 5.78 -8.58 14.42
N VAL A 213 4.93 -7.62 14.08
CA VAL A 213 4.95 -6.27 14.62
C VAL A 213 3.59 -6.00 15.23
N LYS A 214 3.57 -5.65 16.51
CA LYS A 214 2.38 -5.26 17.27
C LYS A 214 2.39 -3.75 17.44
N PHE A 215 1.30 -3.10 17.03
CA PHE A 215 1.05 -1.71 17.33
C PHE A 215 0.56 -1.56 18.78
N VAL A 216 1.35 -0.87 19.62
CA VAL A 216 1.09 -0.79 21.07
C VAL A 216 0.39 0.52 21.44
N SER A 217 0.88 1.65 20.92
CA SER A 217 0.27 2.96 21.16
C SER A 217 0.84 4.04 20.24
N PHE A 218 0.09 5.13 20.14
CA PHE A 218 0.48 6.36 19.46
C PHE A 218 -0.05 7.60 20.20
N SER A 219 0.60 8.75 20.04
CA SER A 219 0.11 10.01 20.62
C SER A 219 -1.30 10.37 20.12
N GLN A 220 -2.19 10.72 21.05
CA GLN A 220 -3.58 11.09 20.73
C GLN A 220 -3.70 12.50 20.14
N GLY A 221 -4.87 12.80 19.55
CA GLY A 221 -5.24 14.15 19.10
C GLY A 221 -4.80 14.52 17.69
N VAL A 222 -4.26 13.57 16.93
CA VAL A 222 -3.74 13.78 15.58
C VAL A 222 -4.31 12.79 14.55
N ALA A 223 -5.17 11.87 15.00
CA ALA A 223 -5.82 10.86 14.19
C ALA A 223 -6.90 11.51 13.31
N THR A 224 -6.75 11.32 12.00
CA THR A 224 -7.73 11.66 10.97
C THR A 224 -7.35 10.89 9.71
N ASP A 225 -8.32 10.66 8.83
CA ASP A 225 -8.15 9.93 7.56
C ASP A 225 -6.81 10.26 6.87
N GLY A 226 -6.03 9.22 6.59
CA GLY A 226 -4.76 9.30 5.86
C GLY A 226 -3.56 9.59 6.75
N CYS A 227 -3.78 9.80 8.06
CA CYS A 227 -2.77 10.22 9.03
C CYS A 227 -1.92 11.40 8.54
N PRO A 228 -2.51 12.56 8.14
CA PRO A 228 -1.80 13.64 7.48
C PRO A 228 -0.81 14.40 8.38
N TYR A 229 -0.93 14.29 9.71
CA TYR A 229 -0.11 15.05 10.64
C TYR A 229 1.07 14.25 11.18
N ALA A 230 0.82 13.02 11.59
CA ALA A 230 1.83 12.10 12.10
C ALA A 230 1.28 10.68 12.07
N GLY A 231 2.17 9.69 12.02
CA GLY A 231 1.79 8.28 12.05
C GLY A 231 2.99 7.36 11.86
N VAL A 232 2.70 6.07 11.79
CA VAL A 232 3.67 5.03 11.46
C VAL A 232 3.18 4.18 10.30
N GLU A 233 4.01 3.99 9.28
CA GLU A 233 3.79 3.04 8.19
C GLU A 233 4.57 1.74 8.44
N ILE A 234 3.90 0.60 8.37
CA ILE A 234 4.45 -0.73 8.63
C ILE A 234 4.30 -1.62 7.39
N LYS A 235 5.43 -2.02 6.79
CA LYS A 235 5.44 -2.72 5.49
C LYS A 235 5.64 -4.23 5.61
N THR A 236 4.56 -4.96 5.85
CA THR A 236 4.56 -6.44 6.01
C THR A 236 4.22 -7.23 4.74
N HIS A 237 3.79 -6.56 3.67
CA HIS A 237 3.35 -7.17 2.41
C HIS A 237 4.47 -7.85 1.62
N ALA A 238 4.10 -8.77 0.72
CA ALA A 238 5.07 -9.41 -0.17
C ALA A 238 5.64 -8.43 -1.18
N ASP A 239 4.77 -7.58 -1.73
CA ASP A 239 5.20 -6.48 -2.59
C ASP A 239 5.59 -5.27 -1.74
N GLN A 240 6.89 -5.06 -1.60
CA GLN A 240 7.45 -3.97 -0.82
C GLN A 240 7.31 -2.60 -1.51
N ARG A 241 6.85 -2.56 -2.77
CA ARG A 241 6.50 -1.31 -3.46
C ARG A 241 5.22 -0.68 -2.93
N LEU A 242 4.28 -1.49 -2.48
CA LEU A 242 2.96 -1.06 -2.01
C LEU A 242 3.08 -0.22 -0.73
N THR A 243 2.23 0.80 -0.58
CA THR A 243 2.12 1.51 0.70
C THR A 243 1.78 0.53 1.82
N GLY A 244 2.49 0.62 2.95
CA GLY A 244 2.21 -0.23 4.11
C GLY A 244 0.96 0.19 4.87
N TYR A 245 0.60 -0.59 5.90
CA TYR A 245 -0.44 -0.19 6.84
C TYR A 245 0.00 1.04 7.62
N ARG A 246 -0.86 2.05 7.72
CA ARG A 246 -0.61 3.25 8.53
C ARG A 246 -1.50 3.27 9.76
N PHE A 247 -0.88 3.62 10.89
CA PHE A 247 -1.57 3.81 12.14
C PHE A 247 -1.21 5.16 12.76
N CYS A 248 -2.22 5.88 13.23
CA CYS A 248 -2.09 7.11 14.01
C CYS A 248 -3.18 7.25 15.08
N SER A 249 -4.05 6.24 15.24
CA SER A 249 -5.13 6.20 16.24
C SER A 249 -4.85 5.18 17.33
N GLU A 250 -5.31 5.46 18.55
CA GLU A 250 -5.32 4.45 19.63
C GLU A 250 -6.35 3.35 19.39
N ASP A 251 -7.31 3.55 18.48
CA ASP A 251 -8.30 2.53 18.12
C ASP A 251 -7.66 1.30 17.45
N ASP A 252 -6.48 1.47 16.85
CA ASP A 252 -5.71 0.41 16.19
C ASP A 252 -4.85 -0.41 17.17
N LYS A 253 -4.88 -0.06 18.47
CA LYS A 253 -4.06 -0.68 19.51
C LYS A 253 -4.24 -2.20 19.56
N ASN A 254 -3.13 -2.90 19.80
CA ASN A 254 -3.01 -4.36 19.80
C ASN A 254 -3.16 -5.03 18.42
N THR A 255 -3.21 -4.27 17.33
CA THR A 255 -3.09 -4.85 15.98
C THR A 255 -1.74 -5.54 15.82
N ILE A 256 -1.75 -6.80 15.37
CA ILE A 256 -0.54 -7.58 15.11
C ILE A 256 -0.45 -7.88 13.61
N LEU A 257 0.60 -7.38 12.99
CA LEU A 257 0.94 -7.62 11.60
C LEU A 257 2.00 -8.69 11.50
N THR A 258 1.82 -9.66 10.60
CA THR A 258 2.84 -10.68 10.32
C THR A 258 3.39 -10.46 8.92
N SER A 259 4.70 -10.34 8.81
CA SER A 259 5.38 -10.11 7.55
C SER A 259 5.41 -11.34 6.65
N THR A 260 5.61 -11.08 5.38
CA THR A 260 5.92 -12.10 4.37
C THR A 260 7.42 -12.26 4.13
N SER A 261 8.20 -11.22 4.43
CA SER A 261 9.66 -11.15 4.31
C SER A 261 10.34 -11.15 5.69
N ASN A 262 11.63 -11.46 5.73
CA ASN A 262 12.45 -11.37 6.94
C ASN A 262 12.94 -9.93 7.24
N ILE A 263 12.65 -8.97 6.38
CA ILE A 263 12.90 -7.54 6.62
C ILE A 263 11.57 -6.80 6.61
N VAL A 264 11.31 -5.99 7.64
CA VAL A 264 10.14 -5.12 7.74
C VAL A 264 10.58 -3.68 7.90
N PRO A 265 10.40 -2.85 6.86
CA PRO A 265 10.53 -1.41 7.02
C PRO A 265 9.42 -0.83 7.90
N ILE A 266 9.82 0.00 8.85
CA ILE A 266 8.95 0.85 9.67
C ILE A 266 9.31 2.30 9.38
N ILE A 267 8.33 3.11 9.01
CA ILE A 267 8.52 4.53 8.71
C ILE A 267 7.64 5.33 9.66
N THR A 268 8.24 5.97 10.67
CA THR A 268 7.55 6.97 11.48
C THR A 268 7.66 8.32 10.79
N TYR A 269 6.60 9.12 10.87
CA TYR A 269 6.59 10.44 10.26
C TYR A 269 5.78 11.44 11.07
N ASN A 270 6.16 12.72 10.99
CA ASN A 270 5.52 13.80 11.73
C ASN A 270 5.76 15.16 11.05
N ARG A 271 4.74 16.02 10.97
CA ARG A 271 4.85 17.42 10.52
C ARG A 271 4.31 18.46 11.52
N ILE A 272 4.02 18.08 12.76
CA ILE A 272 3.44 18.94 13.81
C ILE A 272 4.25 18.86 15.12
N TYR A 273 3.64 19.16 16.28
CA TYR A 273 4.20 18.87 17.60
C TYR A 273 4.65 17.40 17.71
N ALA A 274 5.63 17.12 18.58
CA ALA A 274 6.19 15.77 18.72
C ALA A 274 5.14 14.72 19.13
N THR A 275 5.18 13.58 18.45
CA THR A 275 4.33 12.41 18.69
C THR A 275 5.18 11.18 18.97
N VAL A 276 4.69 10.30 19.83
CA VAL A 276 5.39 9.08 20.22
C VAL A 276 4.69 7.86 19.64
N THR A 277 5.43 7.03 18.92
CA THR A 277 5.00 5.70 18.48
C THR A 277 5.61 4.63 19.37
N THR A 278 4.81 3.66 19.82
CA THR A 278 5.33 2.46 20.48
C THR A 278 4.87 1.21 19.73
N LEU A 279 5.84 0.39 19.34
CA LEU A 279 5.65 -0.91 18.70
C LEU A 279 6.35 -1.99 19.53
N GLU A 280 5.85 -3.22 19.43
CA GLU A 280 6.57 -4.41 19.83
C GLU A 280 6.85 -5.28 18.61
N TYR A 281 7.99 -5.95 18.56
CA TYR A 281 8.35 -6.82 17.46
C TYR A 281 9.09 -8.08 17.92
N ARG A 282 8.98 -9.15 17.12
CA ARG A 282 9.72 -10.40 17.26
C ARG A 282 9.76 -11.13 15.92
N TYR A 283 10.60 -12.14 15.76
CA TYR A 283 10.47 -13.09 14.66
C TYR A 283 9.67 -14.33 15.07
N ILE A 284 9.11 -15.02 14.08
CA ILE A 284 8.48 -16.34 14.18
C ILE A 284 9.04 -17.29 13.11
#